data_AF-A0AAD5H5W5-F1
#
_entry.id   AF-A0AAD5H5W5-F1
#
_cell.length_a   1.000
_cell.length_b   1.000
_cell.length_c   1.000
_cell.angle_alpha   90.00
_cell.angle_beta   90.00
_cell.angle_gamma   90.00
#
_symmetry.space_group_name_H-M   'P 1'
#
loop_
_entity.id
_entity.type
_entity.pdbx_description
1 polymer ?
#
loop_
_entity_poly.entity_id
_entity_poly.type
_entity_poly.pdbx_seq_one_letter_code
_entity_poly.pdbx_strand_id
1 'polypeptide(L)'
;MSNARPRAAAAAAAAAPTAESQQLGEELGLVGEQRPSWLNPALAQDDTNVVDFLFHQYKLNVRRQVRSKAERALAALQQVQPDAAHLSVERDVLPKLELLEGLSPGLGWKVFRDYPEQFASPDAVECWRMLAAYLFTIGIEPQQITSLFTRHHVLFRHAVARPDALRRLFTWLQHDLDLPPASIMRLLHRCPSILQLDVDEVLKPRLQLLLDLGLTVERAMKGVLRMPEVLRISPEVLEAKVAYYTEELGLTKGEVGAMYARDPGTLLTSLAHIQEVAAWLSDKGGLGLSQGLRSKVVSKGSLLKYPLPTIQERVAYWQGHMGFSLPELHVLLDRLPRLLLYPVHERKYQDKLAFLREELRLAQREVLLSFPAYLTYSLPDRIAPRAAASAAFRGHPLPLEKLAYGEAAFVRWLKVEPEDYLRWEGQWRKGPGARWVAVEGDGSAEGAAAAVGERSAGWDKAEEEL
;
A
#
# COMPACT_ATOMS: atom_id res chain seq x y z
N MET A 1 -44.70 61.83 -6.67
CA MET A 1 -44.06 61.77 -8.00
C MET A 1 -42.73 61.06 -7.81
N SER A 2 -42.68 59.75 -8.10
CA SER A 2 -42.14 59.18 -9.36
C SER A 2 -40.60 59.30 -9.38
N ASN A 3 -39.80 58.25 -9.47
CA ASN A 3 -39.94 57.03 -10.26
C ASN A 3 -39.14 55.85 -9.67
N ALA A 4 -39.63 54.65 -9.96
CA ALA A 4 -39.04 53.37 -9.61
C ALA A 4 -38.38 52.70 -10.83
N ARG A 5 -37.34 51.89 -10.53
CA ARG A 5 -36.81 50.68 -11.24
C ARG A 5 -35.98 50.88 -12.53
N PRO A 6 -35.21 49.85 -13.01
CA PRO A 6 -35.06 48.47 -12.51
C PRO A 6 -33.61 47.88 -12.44
N ARG A 7 -33.49 46.74 -11.75
CA ARG A 7 -32.50 45.67 -11.98
C ARG A 7 -32.82 44.93 -13.29
N ALA A 8 -31.82 44.73 -14.15
CA ALA A 8 -31.78 43.71 -15.23
C ALA A 8 -30.28 43.33 -15.41
N ALA A 9 -29.85 42.10 -15.14
CA ALA A 9 -29.92 40.92 -16.01
C ALA A 9 -29.12 41.08 -17.32
N ALA A 10 -27.84 40.67 -17.27
CA ALA A 10 -27.06 40.18 -18.41
C ALA A 10 -26.20 39.03 -17.86
N ALA A 11 -26.75 37.82 -17.72
CA ALA A 11 -26.77 36.79 -18.77
C ALA A 11 -25.36 36.53 -19.30
N ALA A 12 -24.75 35.49 -18.74
CA ALA A 12 -23.56 34.84 -19.23
C ALA A 12 -23.72 34.47 -20.71
N ALA A 13 -22.99 35.16 -21.58
CA ALA A 13 -22.63 34.59 -22.87
C ALA A 13 -21.46 33.65 -22.62
N ALA A 14 -21.76 32.35 -22.51
CA ALA A 14 -20.77 31.30 -22.59
C ALA A 14 -19.98 31.47 -23.89
N ALA A 15 -18.72 31.91 -23.79
CA ALA A 15 -17.81 31.81 -24.92
C ALA A 15 -17.54 30.32 -25.13
N ALA A 16 -17.97 29.80 -26.29
CA ALA A 16 -17.62 28.46 -26.72
C ALA A 16 -16.08 28.31 -26.73
N PRO A 17 -15.55 27.13 -26.39
CA PRO A 17 -14.11 26.87 -26.47
C PRO A 17 -13.61 27.19 -27.88
N THR A 18 -12.46 27.85 -27.98
CA THR A 18 -11.85 28.19 -29.27
C THR A 18 -11.46 26.91 -30.00
N ALA A 19 -11.56 26.91 -31.34
CA ALA A 19 -11.25 25.74 -32.17
C ALA A 19 -9.84 25.17 -31.87
N GLU A 20 -8.86 26.02 -31.54
CA GLU A 20 -7.52 25.60 -31.13
C GLU A 20 -7.50 24.84 -29.79
N SER A 21 -8.33 25.23 -28.82
CA SER A 21 -8.42 24.55 -27.52
C SER A 21 -9.13 23.20 -27.61
N GLN A 22 -10.07 23.05 -28.55
CA GLN A 22 -10.73 21.78 -28.83
C GLN A 22 -9.78 20.82 -29.56
N GLN A 23 -9.02 21.34 -30.53
CA GLN A 23 -8.06 20.55 -31.29
C GLN A 23 -6.91 20.04 -30.41
N LEU A 24 -6.39 20.87 -29.50
CA LEU A 24 -5.37 20.45 -28.53
C LEU A 24 -5.93 19.44 -27.50
N GLY A 25 -7.20 19.59 -27.10
CA GLY A 25 -7.89 18.64 -26.22
C GLY A 25 -8.14 17.28 -26.87
N GLU A 26 -8.42 17.24 -28.17
CA GLU A 26 -8.55 16.02 -28.97
C GLU A 26 -7.19 15.35 -29.23
N GLU A 27 -6.15 16.12 -29.55
CA GLU A 27 -4.78 15.60 -29.74
C GLU A 27 -4.18 15.01 -28.46
N LEU A 28 -4.59 15.49 -27.29
CA LEU A 28 -4.14 15.01 -25.97
C LEU A 28 -5.10 13.97 -25.34
N GLY A 29 -6.18 13.57 -26.02
CA GLY A 29 -7.13 12.57 -25.52
C GLY A 29 -7.93 12.99 -24.28
N LEU A 30 -8.06 14.30 -24.01
CA LEU A 30 -8.67 14.87 -22.80
C LEU A 30 -10.20 15.01 -22.88
N VAL A 31 -10.82 14.59 -23.98
CA VAL A 31 -12.26 14.71 -24.22
C VAL A 31 -12.95 13.40 -23.82
N GLY A 32 -13.19 13.18 -22.53
CA GLY A 32 -13.90 11.97 -22.11
C GLY A 32 -14.21 11.75 -20.63
N GLU A 33 -13.57 12.44 -19.68
CA GLU A 33 -13.75 12.10 -18.26
C GLU A 33 -14.28 13.27 -17.42
N GLN A 34 -15.20 12.96 -16.51
CA GLN A 34 -15.84 13.92 -15.62
C GLN A 34 -14.78 14.67 -14.81
N ARG A 35 -14.69 15.99 -15.01
CA ARG A 35 -13.77 16.87 -14.28
C ARG A 35 -13.99 16.72 -12.77
N PRO A 36 -12.92 16.62 -11.94
CA PRO A 36 -13.05 16.49 -10.49
C PRO A 36 -13.90 17.62 -9.89
N SER A 37 -14.76 17.31 -8.93
CA SER A 37 -15.76 18.26 -8.37
C SER A 37 -15.16 19.47 -7.66
N TRP A 38 -13.89 19.41 -7.26
CA TRP A 38 -13.15 20.51 -6.63
C TRP A 38 -12.43 21.40 -7.65
N LEU A 39 -12.37 21.02 -8.92
CA LEU A 39 -11.79 21.82 -10.00
C LEU A 39 -12.78 22.94 -10.35
N ASN A 40 -12.53 24.17 -9.87
CA ASN A 40 -13.37 25.31 -10.21
C ASN A 40 -13.38 25.50 -11.74
N PRO A 41 -14.55 25.47 -12.41
CA PRO A 41 -14.65 25.61 -13.86
C PRO A 41 -14.04 26.90 -14.42
N ALA A 42 -13.96 27.97 -13.60
CA ALA A 42 -13.34 29.24 -13.95
C ALA A 42 -11.80 29.24 -13.79
N LEU A 43 -11.25 28.41 -12.89
CA LEU A 43 -9.79 28.26 -12.72
C LEU A 43 -9.20 27.29 -13.75
N ALA A 44 -10.01 26.37 -14.28
CA ALA A 44 -9.61 25.44 -15.34
C ALA A 44 -9.53 26.08 -16.74
N GLN A 45 -9.83 27.37 -16.88
CA GLN A 45 -9.76 28.09 -18.18
C GLN A 45 -8.38 28.69 -18.46
N ASP A 46 -7.47 28.71 -17.47
CA ASP A 46 -6.15 29.30 -17.63
C ASP A 46 -5.16 28.64 -16.65
N ASP A 47 -4.24 27.82 -17.16
CA ASP A 47 -3.24 27.10 -16.35
C ASP A 47 -2.42 28.06 -15.47
N THR A 48 -2.25 29.31 -15.92
CA THR A 48 -1.55 30.37 -15.19
C THR A 48 -2.27 30.77 -13.90
N ASN A 49 -3.60 30.76 -13.84
CA ASN A 49 -4.37 31.20 -12.66
C ASN A 49 -4.35 30.18 -11.50
N VAL A 50 -4.31 28.88 -11.81
CA VAL A 50 -4.14 27.81 -10.80
C VAL A 50 -2.74 27.87 -10.21
N VAL A 51 -1.73 28.01 -11.08
CA VAL A 51 -0.34 28.17 -10.68
C VAL A 51 -0.20 29.41 -9.80
N ASP A 52 -0.73 30.55 -10.24
CA ASP A 52 -0.68 31.76 -9.43
C ASP A 52 -1.36 31.53 -8.08
N PHE A 53 -2.53 30.89 -8.00
CA PHE A 53 -3.18 30.53 -6.74
C PHE A 53 -2.32 29.63 -5.82
N LEU A 54 -1.67 28.59 -6.36
CA LEU A 54 -0.76 27.70 -5.61
C LEU A 54 0.45 28.45 -5.04
N PHE A 55 0.91 29.50 -5.73
CA PHE A 55 2.15 30.20 -5.44
C PHE A 55 1.96 31.66 -4.92
N HIS A 56 0.73 32.17 -4.76
CA HIS A 56 0.43 33.57 -4.35
C HIS A 56 0.46 33.86 -2.84
N GLN A 57 0.73 32.88 -1.98
CA GLN A 57 0.67 33.11 -0.53
C GLN A 57 1.94 33.85 -0.05
N TYR A 58 1.97 35.18 -0.20
CA TYR A 58 3.07 36.00 0.30
C TYR A 58 2.64 37.05 1.35
N LYS A 59 3.23 36.94 2.55
CA LYS A 59 3.21 37.99 3.59
C LYS A 59 4.50 38.83 3.49
N LEU A 60 4.37 40.15 3.49
CA LEU A 60 5.44 41.14 3.30
C LEU A 60 6.67 40.98 4.22
N ASN A 61 6.52 40.38 5.41
CA ASN A 61 7.64 40.14 6.34
C ASN A 61 8.63 39.05 5.87
N VAL A 62 8.22 38.14 4.98
CA VAL A 62 9.09 37.07 4.47
C VAL A 62 10.12 37.63 3.47
N ARG A 63 9.76 38.63 2.66
CA ARG A 63 10.63 39.21 1.63
C ARG A 63 11.96 39.77 2.15
N ARG A 64 11.94 40.44 3.31
CA ARG A 64 13.17 40.99 3.91
C ARG A 64 14.15 39.90 4.36
N GLN A 65 13.65 38.79 4.91
CA GLN A 65 14.49 37.65 5.31
C GLN A 65 14.98 36.83 4.12
N VAL A 66 14.20 36.75 3.04
CA VAL A 66 14.59 36.01 1.83
C VAL A 66 15.66 36.76 1.04
N ARG A 67 15.64 38.10 1.00
CA ARG A 67 16.67 38.89 0.30
C ARG A 67 18.09 38.64 0.81
N SER A 68 18.30 38.65 2.13
CA SER A 68 19.63 38.37 2.72
C SER A 68 20.07 36.91 2.55
N LYS A 69 19.13 35.97 2.37
CA LYS A 69 19.45 34.60 1.93
C LYS A 69 19.84 34.57 0.44
N ALA A 70 19.18 35.35 -0.40
CA ALA A 70 19.45 35.44 -1.84
C ALA A 70 20.83 36.02 -2.14
N GLU A 71 21.23 37.08 -1.43
CA GLU A 71 22.58 37.66 -1.54
C GLU A 71 23.67 36.63 -1.18
N ARG A 72 23.47 35.88 -0.10
CA ARG A 72 24.39 34.80 0.30
C ARG A 72 24.42 33.65 -0.70
N ALA A 73 23.27 33.27 -1.26
CA ALA A 73 23.18 32.23 -2.27
C ALA A 73 23.92 32.63 -3.56
N LEU A 74 23.74 33.88 -4.04
CA LEU A 74 24.46 34.37 -5.22
C LEU A 74 25.98 34.40 -4.99
N ALA A 75 26.43 34.89 -3.84
CA ALA A 75 27.86 34.92 -3.51
C ALA A 75 28.47 33.51 -3.50
N ALA A 76 27.74 32.51 -2.97
CA ALA A 76 28.17 31.12 -2.98
C ALA A 76 28.19 30.52 -4.41
N LEU A 77 27.21 30.83 -5.27
CA LEU A 77 27.21 30.39 -6.67
C LEU A 77 28.41 30.93 -7.43
N GLN A 78 28.69 32.22 -7.29
CA GLN A 78 29.80 32.89 -7.98
C GLN A 78 31.17 32.38 -7.54
N GLN A 79 31.29 31.87 -6.31
CA GLN A 79 32.51 31.21 -5.84
C GLN A 79 32.70 29.80 -6.42
N VAL A 80 31.62 29.08 -6.69
CA VAL A 80 31.64 27.68 -7.15
C VAL A 80 31.62 27.59 -8.69
N GLN A 81 31.02 28.57 -9.36
CA GLN A 81 30.83 28.61 -10.81
C GLN A 81 31.30 29.95 -11.38
N PRO A 82 32.46 30.01 -12.08
CA PRO A 82 32.97 31.24 -12.68
C PRO A 82 31.99 31.89 -13.67
N ASP A 83 31.20 31.07 -14.38
CA ASP A 83 30.22 31.52 -15.36
C ASP A 83 28.99 32.20 -14.71
N ALA A 84 28.80 32.09 -13.39
CA ALA A 84 27.69 32.70 -12.65
C ALA A 84 27.89 34.21 -12.36
N ALA A 85 29.00 34.81 -12.83
CA ALA A 85 29.32 36.21 -12.59
C ALA A 85 28.27 37.21 -13.11
N HIS A 86 27.50 36.82 -14.14
CA HIS A 86 26.47 37.65 -14.76
C HIS A 86 25.09 37.57 -14.06
N LEU A 87 24.94 36.70 -13.06
CA LEU A 87 23.69 36.52 -12.34
C LEU A 87 23.46 37.64 -11.32
N SER A 88 22.21 38.07 -11.17
CA SER A 88 21.80 39.08 -10.18
C SER A 88 20.85 38.50 -9.14
N VAL A 89 20.85 39.12 -7.95
CA VAL A 89 19.98 38.70 -6.85
C VAL A 89 18.52 38.87 -7.27
N GLU A 90 18.17 40.06 -7.78
CA GLU A 90 16.78 40.44 -8.08
C GLU A 90 16.17 39.65 -9.24
N ARG A 91 16.95 39.33 -10.28
CA ARG A 91 16.44 38.64 -11.47
C ARG A 91 16.50 37.12 -11.33
N ASP A 92 17.62 36.59 -10.84
CA ASP A 92 17.93 35.18 -11.04
C ASP A 92 17.71 34.35 -9.78
N VAL A 93 18.05 34.87 -8.60
CA VAL A 93 18.07 34.10 -7.34
C VAL A 93 16.82 34.35 -6.48
N LEU A 94 16.41 35.61 -6.33
CA LEU A 94 15.33 36.02 -5.44
C LEU A 94 13.97 35.42 -5.85
N PRO A 95 13.54 35.42 -7.13
CA PRO A 95 12.25 34.86 -7.51
C PRO A 95 12.14 33.35 -7.21
N LYS A 96 13.24 32.60 -7.38
CA LYS A 96 13.31 31.17 -7.06
C LYS A 96 13.21 30.91 -5.57
N LEU A 97 13.95 31.66 -4.76
CA LEU A 97 13.86 31.55 -3.30
C LEU A 97 12.49 31.98 -2.79
N GLU A 98 11.90 33.03 -3.35
CA GLU A 98 10.54 33.44 -2.99
C GLU A 98 9.54 32.32 -3.31
N LEU A 99 9.53 31.77 -4.52
CA LEU A 99 8.61 30.69 -4.85
C LEU A 99 8.72 29.50 -3.86
N LEU A 100 9.96 29.06 -3.58
CA LEU A 100 10.20 27.90 -2.74
C LEU A 100 9.88 28.14 -1.25
N GLU A 101 10.20 29.33 -0.71
CA GLU A 101 9.84 29.70 0.66
C GLU A 101 8.32 29.91 0.82
N GLY A 102 7.63 30.27 -0.26
CA GLY A 102 6.16 30.34 -0.31
C GLY A 102 5.50 28.96 -0.26
N LEU A 103 6.11 27.93 -0.86
CA LEU A 103 5.65 26.55 -0.77
C LEU A 103 5.84 25.96 0.64
N SER A 104 7.04 26.12 1.21
CA SER A 104 7.35 25.66 2.56
C SER A 104 8.54 26.46 3.12
N PRO A 105 8.43 26.98 4.35
CA PRO A 105 9.55 27.65 5.01
C PRO A 105 10.82 26.80 5.01
N GLY A 106 11.94 27.38 4.58
CA GLY A 106 13.27 26.75 4.51
C GLY A 106 13.51 25.87 3.27
N LEU A 107 12.51 25.61 2.43
CA LEU A 107 12.67 24.79 1.22
C LEU A 107 13.64 25.43 0.23
N GLY A 108 13.58 26.75 0.07
CA GLY A 108 14.46 27.49 -0.84
C GLY A 108 15.94 27.23 -0.59
N TRP A 109 16.37 27.30 0.67
CA TRP A 109 17.75 27.01 1.05
C TRP A 109 18.13 25.53 0.85
N LYS A 110 17.20 24.61 1.13
CA LYS A 110 17.42 23.18 0.93
C LYS A 110 17.65 22.83 -0.54
N VAL A 111 16.81 23.37 -1.43
CA VAL A 111 16.96 23.19 -2.89
C VAL A 111 18.25 23.85 -3.37
N PHE A 112 18.57 25.04 -2.90
CA PHE A 112 19.82 25.73 -3.25
C PHE A 112 21.07 24.92 -2.90
N ARG A 113 21.09 24.36 -1.68
CA ARG A 113 22.21 23.54 -1.21
C ARG A 113 22.38 22.26 -2.03
N ASP A 114 21.27 21.59 -2.35
CA ASP A 114 21.31 20.27 -2.98
C ASP A 114 21.41 20.36 -4.51
N TYR A 115 20.88 21.44 -5.12
CA TYR A 115 20.81 21.66 -6.57
C TYR A 115 21.09 23.14 -6.94
N PRO A 116 22.30 23.66 -6.64
CA PRO A 116 22.65 25.07 -6.87
C PRO A 116 22.53 25.49 -8.35
N GLU A 117 22.76 24.57 -9.28
CA GLU A 117 22.67 24.82 -10.72
C GLU A 117 21.27 25.24 -11.18
N GLN A 118 20.22 24.85 -10.44
CA GLN A 118 18.85 25.26 -10.75
C GLN A 118 18.64 26.76 -10.51
N PHE A 119 19.45 27.37 -9.63
CA PHE A 119 19.39 28.81 -9.39
C PHE A 119 20.08 29.63 -10.49
N ALA A 120 20.97 29.00 -11.27
CA ALA A 120 21.56 29.59 -12.46
C ALA A 120 20.67 29.43 -13.71
N SER A 121 19.75 28.46 -13.73
CA SER A 121 18.84 28.24 -14.87
C SER A 121 17.78 29.36 -14.96
N PRO A 122 17.61 30.02 -16.13
CA PRO A 122 16.62 31.08 -16.30
C PRO A 122 15.18 30.54 -16.26
N ASP A 123 14.97 29.31 -16.75
CA ASP A 123 13.65 28.73 -16.93
C ASP A 123 13.15 27.95 -15.71
N ALA A 124 13.97 27.84 -14.65
CA ALA A 124 13.68 26.95 -13.52
C ALA A 124 12.30 27.21 -12.89
N VAL A 125 11.94 28.49 -12.65
CA VAL A 125 10.64 28.85 -12.06
C VAL A 125 9.49 28.39 -12.95
N GLU A 126 9.63 28.59 -14.27
CA GLU A 126 8.59 28.21 -15.23
C GLU A 126 8.44 26.70 -15.29
N CYS A 127 9.54 25.95 -15.39
CA CYS A 127 9.52 24.49 -15.34
C CYS A 127 8.85 23.94 -14.06
N TRP A 128 9.12 24.54 -12.90
CA TRP A 128 8.51 24.13 -11.62
C TRP A 128 7.01 24.42 -11.59
N ARG A 129 6.60 25.56 -12.14
CA ARG A 129 5.19 25.96 -12.28
C ARG A 129 4.44 25.06 -13.24
N MET A 130 5.01 24.79 -14.41
CA MET A 130 4.42 23.89 -15.41
C MET A 130 4.24 22.47 -14.86
N LEU A 131 5.21 21.95 -14.09
CA LEU A 131 5.05 20.66 -13.42
C LEU A 131 3.90 20.71 -12.40
N ALA A 132 3.82 21.75 -11.56
CA ALA A 132 2.73 21.88 -10.61
C ALA A 132 1.35 22.00 -11.29
N ALA A 133 1.26 22.79 -12.37
CA ALA A 133 0.06 22.91 -13.19
C ALA A 133 -0.38 21.55 -13.73
N TYR A 134 0.56 20.84 -14.35
CA TYR A 134 0.31 19.51 -14.88
C TYR A 134 -0.16 18.51 -13.80
N LEU A 135 0.48 18.51 -12.62
CA LEU A 135 0.04 17.66 -11.50
C LEU A 135 -1.38 18.00 -11.04
N PHE A 136 -1.76 19.27 -11.09
CA PHE A 136 -3.10 19.70 -10.76
C PHE A 136 -4.13 19.29 -11.83
N THR A 137 -3.79 19.41 -13.12
CA THR A 137 -4.70 19.01 -14.21
C THR A 137 -4.99 17.52 -14.21
N ILE A 138 -4.03 16.69 -13.75
CA ILE A 138 -4.24 15.24 -13.55
C ILE A 138 -4.98 14.90 -12.23
N GLY A 139 -5.46 15.90 -11.49
CA GLY A 139 -6.30 15.70 -10.32
C GLY A 139 -5.55 15.49 -9.00
N ILE A 140 -4.27 15.88 -8.90
CA ILE A 140 -3.56 15.92 -7.62
C ILE A 140 -3.88 17.24 -6.91
N GLU A 141 -4.32 17.16 -5.66
CA GLU A 141 -4.72 18.35 -4.90
C GLU A 141 -3.52 19.27 -4.59
N PRO A 142 -3.73 20.59 -4.53
CA PRO A 142 -2.73 21.59 -4.13
C PRO A 142 -1.84 21.18 -2.95
N GLN A 143 -2.45 20.71 -1.86
CA GLN A 143 -1.75 20.34 -0.63
C GLN A 143 -0.85 19.11 -0.85
N GLN A 144 -1.27 18.19 -1.71
CA GLN A 144 -0.47 17.02 -2.08
C GLN A 144 0.71 17.42 -2.96
N ILE A 145 0.52 18.33 -3.91
CA ILE A 145 1.61 18.88 -4.75
C ILE A 145 2.67 19.56 -3.87
N THR A 146 2.25 20.44 -2.95
CA THR A 146 3.16 21.08 -2.00
C THR A 146 3.91 20.06 -1.14
N SER A 147 3.20 19.04 -0.64
CA SER A 147 3.81 17.96 0.14
C SER A 147 4.81 17.15 -0.67
N LEU A 148 4.50 16.87 -1.93
CA LEU A 148 5.36 16.15 -2.87
C LEU A 148 6.67 16.90 -3.10
N PHE A 149 6.59 18.18 -3.47
CA PHE A 149 7.76 19.03 -3.71
C PHE A 149 8.61 19.23 -2.46
N THR A 150 7.98 19.35 -1.29
CA THR A 150 8.70 19.55 -0.02
C THR A 150 9.46 18.30 0.42
N ARG A 151 8.83 17.12 0.27
CA ARG A 151 9.43 15.83 0.66
C ARG A 151 10.46 15.36 -0.35
N HIS A 152 10.19 15.55 -1.64
CA HIS A 152 10.96 15.03 -2.75
C HIS A 152 11.47 16.16 -3.64
N HIS A 153 12.26 17.05 -3.05
CA HIS A 153 12.76 18.27 -3.69
C HIS A 153 13.70 18.01 -4.89
N VAL A 154 14.08 16.74 -5.16
CA VAL A 154 14.70 16.31 -6.42
C VAL A 154 13.84 16.60 -7.65
N LEU A 155 12.51 16.71 -7.47
CA LEU A 155 11.58 17.08 -8.54
C LEU A 155 11.90 18.45 -9.14
N PHE A 156 12.46 19.39 -8.37
CA PHE A 156 12.86 20.69 -8.90
C PHE A 156 13.99 20.56 -9.92
N ARG A 157 14.94 19.67 -9.69
CA ARG A 157 15.99 19.34 -10.67
C ARG A 157 15.42 18.60 -11.87
N HIS A 158 14.54 17.62 -11.65
CA HIS A 158 13.96 16.84 -12.74
C HIS A 158 13.00 17.64 -13.63
N ALA A 159 12.25 18.58 -13.06
CA ALA A 159 11.36 19.48 -13.79
C ALA A 159 12.12 20.30 -14.84
N VAL A 160 13.35 20.71 -14.53
CA VAL A 160 14.21 21.47 -15.45
C VAL A 160 14.96 20.53 -16.39
N ALA A 161 15.60 19.49 -15.85
CA ALA A 161 16.50 18.64 -16.61
C ALA A 161 15.79 17.62 -17.52
N ARG A 162 14.56 17.21 -17.18
CA ARG A 162 13.83 16.14 -17.89
C ARG A 162 12.30 16.27 -17.79
N PRO A 163 11.70 17.41 -18.18
CA PRO A 163 10.26 17.66 -18.06
C PRO A 163 9.40 16.60 -18.77
N ASP A 164 9.80 16.17 -19.97
CA ASP A 164 9.03 15.20 -20.75
C ASP A 164 9.05 13.79 -20.14
N ALA A 165 10.15 13.41 -19.48
CA ALA A 165 10.23 12.15 -18.76
C ALA A 165 9.28 12.13 -17.55
N LEU A 166 9.16 13.25 -16.83
CA LEU A 166 8.18 13.36 -15.74
C LEU A 166 6.76 13.28 -16.27
N ARG A 167 6.42 14.03 -17.32
CA ARG A 167 5.10 13.95 -17.97
C ARG A 167 4.78 12.53 -18.40
N ARG A 168 5.70 11.87 -19.10
CA ARG A 168 5.54 10.48 -19.52
C ARG A 168 5.29 9.53 -18.34
N LEU A 169 6.01 9.72 -17.22
CA LEU A 169 5.79 8.91 -16.01
C LEU A 169 4.40 9.09 -15.45
N PHE A 170 3.95 10.33 -15.25
CA PHE A 170 2.64 10.60 -14.69
C PHE A 170 1.50 10.20 -15.64
N THR A 171 1.65 10.44 -16.93
CA THR A 171 0.71 9.98 -17.96
C THR A 171 0.60 8.46 -17.96
N TRP A 172 1.72 7.73 -17.91
CA TRP A 172 1.70 6.27 -17.82
C TRP A 172 1.03 5.78 -16.52
N LEU A 173 1.37 6.37 -15.37
CA LEU A 173 0.77 5.99 -14.10
C LEU A 173 -0.74 6.25 -14.06
N GLN A 174 -1.21 7.36 -14.63
CA GLN A 174 -2.62 7.74 -14.59
C GLN A 174 -3.43 7.10 -15.70
N HIS A 175 -3.04 7.25 -16.96
CA HIS A 175 -3.85 6.84 -18.10
C HIS A 175 -3.62 5.38 -18.50
N ASP A 176 -2.36 4.94 -18.56
CA ASP A 176 -2.06 3.57 -19.01
C ASP A 176 -2.33 2.54 -17.91
N LEU A 177 -2.15 2.92 -16.63
CA LEU A 177 -2.35 2.05 -15.47
C LEU A 177 -3.63 2.34 -14.67
N ASP A 178 -4.39 3.36 -15.07
CA ASP A 178 -5.63 3.79 -14.41
C ASP A 178 -5.48 3.99 -12.89
N LEU A 179 -4.34 4.56 -12.46
CA LEU A 179 -4.12 4.79 -11.03
C LEU A 179 -4.76 6.09 -10.58
N PRO A 180 -5.55 6.07 -9.49
CA PRO A 180 -6.08 7.30 -8.95
C PRO A 180 -4.96 8.17 -8.36
N PRO A 181 -5.08 9.50 -8.36
CA PRO A 181 -4.08 10.44 -7.84
C PRO A 181 -3.56 10.08 -6.45
N ALA A 182 -4.44 9.65 -5.54
CA ALA A 182 -4.07 9.23 -4.19
C ALA A 182 -3.11 8.02 -4.17
N SER A 183 -3.24 7.08 -5.12
CA SER A 183 -2.35 5.93 -5.25
C SER A 183 -1.00 6.32 -5.86
N ILE A 184 -1.00 7.22 -6.84
CA ILE A 184 0.23 7.82 -7.40
C ILE A 184 1.02 8.51 -6.28
N MET A 185 0.36 9.35 -5.48
CA MET A 185 0.98 10.04 -4.35
C MET A 185 1.56 9.07 -3.31
N ARG A 186 0.82 8.00 -2.99
CA ARG A 186 1.29 6.93 -2.10
C ARG A 186 2.55 6.25 -2.64
N LEU A 187 2.57 5.95 -3.94
CA LEU A 187 3.72 5.34 -4.62
C LEU A 187 4.95 6.24 -4.54
N LEU A 188 4.80 7.53 -4.88
CA LEU A 188 5.90 8.49 -4.84
C LEU A 188 6.46 8.70 -3.42
N HIS A 189 5.60 8.71 -2.40
CA HIS A 189 6.05 8.82 -1.02
C HIS A 189 6.81 7.59 -0.53
N ARG A 190 6.42 6.38 -0.94
CA ARG A 190 7.13 5.14 -0.57
C ARG A 190 8.38 4.89 -1.41
N CYS A 191 8.36 5.27 -2.69
CA CYS A 191 9.41 4.98 -3.64
C CYS A 191 9.78 6.22 -4.49
N PRO A 192 10.40 7.24 -3.88
CA PRO A 192 10.77 8.45 -4.62
C PRO A 192 11.75 8.19 -5.76
N SER A 193 12.51 7.09 -5.70
CA SER A 193 13.43 6.69 -6.78
C SER A 193 12.72 6.40 -8.10
N ILE A 194 11.41 6.13 -8.10
CA ILE A 194 10.66 5.91 -9.35
C ILE A 194 10.71 7.11 -10.28
N LEU A 195 10.87 8.33 -9.73
CA LEU A 195 11.01 9.58 -10.49
C LEU A 195 12.28 9.64 -11.35
N GLN A 196 13.24 8.76 -11.09
CA GLN A 196 14.52 8.70 -11.80
C GLN A 196 14.53 7.59 -12.87
N LEU A 197 13.57 6.68 -12.82
CA LEU A 197 13.51 5.51 -13.70
C LEU A 197 12.84 5.89 -15.02
N ASP A 198 13.36 5.30 -16.10
CA ASP A 198 12.75 5.46 -17.41
C ASP A 198 11.47 4.61 -17.53
N VAL A 199 10.42 5.20 -18.09
CA VAL A 199 9.12 4.54 -18.19
C VAL A 199 9.16 3.38 -19.16
N ASP A 200 9.76 3.59 -20.34
CA ASP A 200 9.71 2.62 -21.42
C ASP A 200 10.84 1.60 -21.31
N GLU A 201 12.04 2.02 -20.88
CA GLU A 201 13.20 1.13 -20.79
C GLU A 201 13.27 0.36 -19.47
N VAL A 202 12.59 0.82 -18.42
CA VAL A 202 12.69 0.21 -17.08
C VAL A 202 11.35 -0.18 -16.49
N LEU A 203 10.40 0.74 -16.37
CA LEU A 203 9.17 0.48 -15.62
C LEU A 203 8.20 -0.44 -16.36
N LYS A 204 7.94 -0.19 -17.65
CA LYS A 204 7.07 -1.02 -18.49
C LYS A 204 7.58 -2.46 -18.62
N PRO A 205 8.87 -2.74 -18.95
CA PRO A 205 9.38 -4.10 -19.00
C PRO A 205 9.24 -4.83 -17.67
N ARG A 206 9.53 -4.16 -16.54
CA ARG A 206 9.38 -4.78 -15.21
C ARG A 206 7.93 -5.06 -14.85
N LEU A 207 7.00 -4.20 -15.24
CA LEU A 207 5.58 -4.48 -15.07
C LEU A 207 5.16 -5.64 -15.98
N GLN A 208 5.62 -5.67 -17.23
CA GLN A 208 5.30 -6.75 -18.17
C GLN A 208 5.70 -8.12 -17.63
N LEU A 209 6.87 -8.23 -17.01
CA LEU A 209 7.29 -9.48 -16.36
C LEU A 209 6.31 -9.95 -15.27
N LEU A 210 5.65 -9.04 -14.55
CA LEU A 210 4.60 -9.40 -13.60
C LEU A 210 3.33 -9.85 -14.32
N LEU A 211 2.98 -9.22 -15.43
CA LEU A 211 1.82 -9.62 -16.26
C LEU A 211 2.02 -10.99 -16.89
N ASP A 212 3.25 -11.32 -17.29
CA ASP A 212 3.63 -12.63 -17.83
C ASP A 212 3.48 -13.77 -16.80
N LEU A 213 3.30 -13.44 -15.51
CA LEU A 213 2.90 -14.37 -14.46
C LEU A 213 1.38 -14.60 -14.40
N GLY A 214 0.63 -14.14 -15.39
CA GLY A 214 -0.84 -14.27 -15.46
C GLY A 214 -1.58 -13.29 -14.55
N LEU A 215 -0.94 -12.19 -14.15
CA LEU A 215 -1.59 -11.13 -13.37
C LEU A 215 -2.28 -10.13 -14.27
N THR A 216 -3.43 -9.62 -13.82
CA THR A 216 -3.98 -8.38 -14.39
C THR A 216 -3.17 -7.18 -13.94
N VAL A 217 -3.22 -6.08 -14.70
CA VAL A 217 -2.58 -4.81 -14.35
C VAL A 217 -2.99 -4.37 -12.94
N GLU A 218 -4.28 -4.44 -12.62
CA GLU A 218 -4.82 -4.09 -11.29
C GLU A 218 -4.15 -4.91 -10.17
N ARG A 219 -4.07 -6.24 -10.32
CA ARG A 219 -3.48 -7.11 -9.29
C ARG A 219 -1.97 -6.91 -9.17
N ALA A 220 -1.29 -6.69 -10.29
CA ALA A 220 0.13 -6.36 -10.29
C ALA A 220 0.37 -5.03 -9.55
N MET A 221 -0.39 -3.99 -9.90
CA MET A 221 -0.25 -2.66 -9.31
C MET A 221 -0.64 -2.60 -7.84
N LYS A 222 -1.63 -3.39 -7.40
CA LYS A 222 -1.92 -3.55 -5.96
C LYS A 222 -0.71 -4.09 -5.20
N GLY A 223 0.06 -4.99 -5.81
CA GLY A 223 1.32 -5.49 -5.26
C GLY A 223 2.41 -4.41 -5.24
N VAL A 224 2.62 -3.72 -6.35
CA VAL A 224 3.59 -2.61 -6.48
C VAL A 224 3.30 -1.50 -5.46
N LEU A 225 2.04 -1.08 -5.29
CA LEU A 225 1.68 -0.04 -4.32
C LEU A 225 1.95 -0.46 -2.86
N ARG A 226 1.92 -1.77 -2.58
CA ARG A 226 2.27 -2.32 -1.25
C ARG A 226 3.79 -2.37 -1.06
N MET A 227 4.53 -2.83 -2.08
CA MET A 227 6.00 -2.97 -2.05
C MET A 227 6.61 -2.54 -3.40
N PRO A 228 6.85 -1.22 -3.60
CA PRO A 228 7.37 -0.69 -4.85
C PRO A 228 8.77 -1.21 -5.21
N GLU A 229 9.51 -1.73 -4.22
CA GLU A 229 10.84 -2.31 -4.36
C GLU A 229 10.87 -3.47 -5.36
N VAL A 230 9.73 -4.12 -5.62
CA VAL A 230 9.63 -5.15 -6.66
C VAL A 230 10.00 -4.61 -8.04
N LEU A 231 9.68 -3.34 -8.32
CA LEU A 231 10.05 -2.66 -9.58
C LEU A 231 11.54 -2.33 -9.64
N ARG A 232 12.35 -2.74 -8.66
CA ARG A 232 13.82 -2.60 -8.69
C ARG A 232 14.52 -3.92 -8.95
N ILE A 233 13.80 -5.04 -8.95
CA ILE A 233 14.35 -6.35 -9.31
C ILE A 233 14.68 -6.29 -10.81
N SER A 234 15.88 -6.74 -11.18
CA SER A 234 16.25 -6.83 -12.59
C SER A 234 15.48 -7.97 -13.27
N PRO A 235 15.18 -7.87 -14.58
CA PRO A 235 14.52 -8.92 -15.34
C PRO A 235 15.16 -10.30 -15.13
N GLU A 236 16.49 -10.37 -15.20
CA GLU A 236 17.26 -11.61 -15.14
C GLU A 236 17.11 -12.29 -13.77
N VAL A 237 17.11 -11.51 -12.69
CA VAL A 237 16.91 -12.02 -11.33
C VAL A 237 15.47 -12.52 -11.13
N LEU A 238 14.49 -11.81 -11.68
CA LEU A 238 13.10 -12.23 -11.60
C LEU A 238 12.88 -13.52 -12.41
N GLU A 239 13.38 -13.59 -13.63
CA GLU A 239 13.31 -14.78 -14.49
C GLU A 239 13.95 -16.00 -13.84
N ALA A 240 15.15 -15.86 -13.24
CA ALA A 240 15.80 -16.95 -12.53
C ALA A 240 14.97 -17.46 -11.33
N LYS A 241 14.30 -16.56 -10.59
CA LYS A 241 13.39 -16.96 -9.51
C LYS A 241 12.16 -17.67 -10.06
N VAL A 242 11.55 -17.14 -11.12
CA VAL A 242 10.38 -17.73 -11.75
C VAL A 242 10.71 -19.13 -12.28
N ALA A 243 11.84 -19.28 -12.98
CA ALA A 243 12.33 -20.57 -13.46
C ALA A 243 12.49 -21.58 -12.31
N TYR A 244 13.09 -21.16 -11.19
CA TYR A 244 13.19 -22.03 -10.01
C TYR A 244 11.81 -22.45 -9.47
N TYR A 245 10.86 -21.51 -9.35
CA TYR A 245 9.50 -21.86 -8.92
C TYR A 245 8.81 -22.81 -9.89
N THR A 246 9.00 -22.65 -11.19
CA THR A 246 8.29 -23.45 -12.19
C THR A 246 8.94 -24.82 -12.43
N GLU A 247 10.25 -24.85 -12.61
CA GLU A 247 10.99 -26.05 -13.02
C GLU A 247 11.30 -26.95 -11.81
N GLU A 248 11.81 -26.37 -10.72
CA GLU A 248 12.22 -27.14 -9.54
C GLU A 248 11.05 -27.38 -8.58
N LEU A 249 10.24 -26.35 -8.36
CA LEU A 249 9.09 -26.45 -7.45
C LEU A 249 7.79 -26.84 -8.17
N GLY A 250 7.75 -26.92 -9.50
CA GLY A 250 6.56 -27.40 -10.22
C GLY A 250 5.34 -26.50 -10.13
N LEU A 251 5.50 -25.21 -9.78
CA LEU A 251 4.41 -24.25 -9.85
C LEU A 251 4.16 -23.84 -11.30
N THR A 252 2.94 -23.41 -11.60
CA THR A 252 2.65 -22.68 -12.82
C THR A 252 3.04 -21.19 -12.67
N LYS A 253 3.30 -20.50 -13.79
CA LYS A 253 3.49 -19.03 -13.78
C LYS A 253 2.32 -18.30 -13.10
N GLY A 254 1.09 -18.75 -13.34
CA GLY A 254 -0.13 -18.25 -12.69
C GLY A 254 -0.12 -18.39 -11.17
N GLU A 255 0.38 -19.52 -10.64
CA GLU A 255 0.52 -19.72 -9.20
C GLU A 255 1.61 -18.84 -8.58
N VAL A 256 2.70 -18.58 -9.31
CA VAL A 256 3.73 -17.60 -8.92
C VAL A 256 3.13 -16.19 -8.90
N GLY A 257 2.33 -15.82 -9.90
CA GLY A 257 1.57 -14.57 -9.92
C GLY A 257 0.63 -14.46 -8.72
N ALA A 258 -0.15 -15.51 -8.41
CA ALA A 258 -1.04 -15.54 -7.26
C ALA A 258 -0.28 -15.44 -5.91
N MET A 259 0.92 -16.03 -5.83
CA MET A 259 1.82 -15.89 -4.68
C MET A 259 2.25 -14.43 -4.52
N TYR A 260 2.69 -13.77 -5.60
CA TYR A 260 3.03 -12.34 -5.59
C TYR A 260 1.85 -11.45 -5.18
N ALA A 261 0.67 -11.66 -5.76
CA ALA A 261 -0.51 -10.83 -5.46
C ALA A 261 -0.91 -10.89 -3.98
N ARG A 262 -0.72 -12.05 -3.33
CA ARG A 262 -0.93 -12.21 -1.90
C ARG A 262 0.13 -11.47 -1.10
N ASP A 263 1.39 -11.64 -1.48
CA ASP A 263 2.55 -11.20 -0.73
C ASP A 263 3.73 -10.85 -1.65
N PRO A 264 3.84 -9.58 -2.10
CA PRO A 264 4.88 -9.15 -3.03
C PRO A 264 6.30 -9.40 -2.53
N GLY A 265 6.48 -9.48 -1.20
CA GLY A 265 7.76 -9.74 -0.56
C GLY A 265 8.36 -11.10 -0.93
N THR A 266 7.55 -12.05 -1.40
CA THR A 266 8.02 -13.35 -1.90
C THR A 266 8.99 -13.22 -3.08
N LEU A 267 8.80 -12.22 -3.95
CA LEU A 267 9.73 -11.95 -5.05
C LEU A 267 10.94 -11.13 -4.61
N LEU A 268 10.90 -10.48 -3.44
CA LEU A 268 12.04 -9.76 -2.86
C LEU A 268 13.01 -10.70 -2.13
N THR A 269 12.55 -11.87 -1.68
CA THR A 269 13.41 -12.90 -1.09
C THR A 269 14.50 -13.32 -2.08
N SER A 270 15.74 -13.50 -1.60
CA SER A 270 16.86 -13.93 -2.45
C SER A 270 16.65 -15.35 -2.98
N LEU A 271 17.11 -15.62 -4.20
CA LEU A 271 17.02 -16.95 -4.79
C LEU A 271 17.75 -18.00 -3.94
N ALA A 272 18.90 -17.66 -3.38
CA ALA A 272 19.67 -18.53 -2.49
C ALA A 272 18.86 -18.96 -1.26
N HIS A 273 18.14 -18.04 -0.61
CA HIS A 273 17.32 -18.40 0.55
C HIS A 273 16.09 -19.23 0.16
N ILE A 274 15.47 -18.95 -0.99
CA ILE A 274 14.38 -19.76 -1.53
C ILE A 274 14.85 -21.21 -1.73
N GLN A 275 16.03 -21.38 -2.35
CA GLN A 275 16.65 -22.68 -2.60
C GLN A 275 17.01 -23.41 -1.31
N GLU A 276 17.62 -22.73 -0.35
CA GLU A 276 17.98 -23.28 0.96
C GLU A 276 16.75 -23.84 1.70
N VAL A 277 15.68 -23.04 1.80
CA VAL A 277 14.44 -23.48 2.47
C VAL A 277 13.79 -24.63 1.70
N ALA A 278 13.67 -24.52 0.37
CA ALA A 278 13.06 -25.57 -0.45
C ALA A 278 13.82 -26.90 -0.40
N ALA A 279 15.15 -26.86 -0.37
CA ALA A 279 16.00 -28.04 -0.22
C ALA A 279 15.75 -28.72 1.13
N TRP A 280 15.77 -27.94 2.22
CA TRP A 280 15.49 -28.47 3.56
C TRP A 280 14.07 -29.04 3.71
N LEU A 281 13.07 -28.42 3.07
CA LEU A 281 11.69 -28.93 3.05
C LEU A 281 11.60 -30.32 2.41
N SER A 282 12.40 -30.60 1.38
CA SER A 282 12.44 -31.92 0.72
C SER A 282 13.39 -32.92 1.35
N ASP A 283 14.40 -32.44 2.06
CA ASP A 283 15.40 -33.32 2.67
C ASP A 283 14.76 -34.29 3.67
N LYS A 284 15.18 -35.55 3.65
CA LYS A 284 14.68 -36.59 4.55
C LYS A 284 15.16 -36.37 5.99
N GLY A 285 16.31 -35.70 6.18
CA GLY A 285 16.76 -35.21 7.47
C GLY A 285 16.07 -33.92 7.92
N GLY A 286 15.35 -33.25 7.00
CA GLY A 286 14.46 -32.12 7.27
C GLY A 286 13.01 -32.55 7.42
N LEU A 287 12.12 -32.00 6.57
CA LEU A 287 10.69 -32.34 6.59
C LEU A 287 10.29 -33.46 5.63
N GLY A 288 11.09 -33.80 4.62
CA GLY A 288 10.78 -34.87 3.67
C GLY A 288 9.47 -34.66 2.88
N LEU A 289 9.11 -33.42 2.56
CA LEU A 289 7.88 -33.10 1.83
C LEU A 289 7.93 -33.61 0.38
N SER A 290 6.80 -34.14 -0.10
CA SER A 290 6.59 -34.39 -1.53
C SER A 290 6.66 -33.08 -2.32
N GLN A 291 6.96 -33.16 -3.63
CA GLN A 291 7.06 -31.97 -4.48
C GLN A 291 5.81 -31.09 -4.37
N GLY A 292 4.60 -31.66 -4.54
CA GLY A 292 3.35 -30.89 -4.49
C GLY A 292 3.08 -30.22 -3.14
N LEU A 293 3.37 -30.89 -2.02
CA LEU A 293 3.21 -30.28 -0.70
C LEU A 293 4.27 -29.20 -0.46
N ARG A 294 5.52 -29.41 -0.90
CA ARG A 294 6.56 -28.39 -0.89
C ARG A 294 6.14 -27.14 -1.66
N SER A 295 5.62 -27.27 -2.88
CA SER A 295 5.13 -26.15 -3.70
C SER A 295 4.04 -25.38 -2.98
N LYS A 296 3.09 -26.10 -2.36
CA LYS A 296 1.99 -25.54 -1.59
C LYS A 296 2.49 -24.77 -0.36
N VAL A 297 3.43 -25.34 0.39
CA VAL A 297 4.03 -24.70 1.59
C VAL A 297 4.85 -23.47 1.21
N VAL A 298 5.65 -23.52 0.15
CA VAL A 298 6.42 -22.36 -0.33
C VAL A 298 5.49 -21.24 -0.81
N SER A 299 4.51 -21.57 -1.65
CA SER A 299 3.61 -20.57 -2.28
C SER A 299 2.55 -19.98 -1.35
N LYS A 300 2.05 -20.76 -0.40
CA LYS A 300 0.94 -20.37 0.48
C LYS A 300 1.36 -20.19 1.93
N GLY A 301 2.51 -20.72 2.36
CA GLY A 301 2.93 -20.72 3.76
C GLY A 301 3.62 -19.44 4.24
N SER A 302 4.06 -18.56 3.34
CA SER A 302 4.82 -17.33 3.67
C SER A 302 6.05 -17.58 4.58
N LEU A 303 6.63 -18.78 4.53
CA LEU A 303 7.79 -19.17 5.36
C LEU A 303 9.07 -18.42 4.98
N LEU A 304 9.18 -18.01 3.70
CA LEU A 304 10.31 -17.29 3.12
C LEU A 304 10.61 -15.92 3.75
N LYS A 305 9.80 -15.49 4.74
CA LYS A 305 10.04 -14.30 5.56
C LYS A 305 10.99 -14.57 6.73
N TYR A 306 11.20 -15.83 7.09
CA TYR A 306 11.99 -16.22 8.25
C TYR A 306 13.26 -16.94 7.82
N PRO A 307 14.40 -16.71 8.50
CA PRO A 307 15.59 -17.52 8.33
C PRO A 307 15.30 -19.01 8.56
N LEU A 308 16.02 -19.89 7.86
CA LEU A 308 15.84 -21.34 7.98
C LEU A 308 15.93 -21.85 9.44
N PRO A 309 16.85 -21.38 10.30
CA PRO A 309 16.91 -21.81 11.70
C PRO A 309 15.63 -21.57 12.48
N THR A 310 14.92 -20.45 12.24
CA THR A 310 13.64 -20.15 12.88
C THR A 310 12.56 -21.13 12.44
N ILE A 311 12.55 -21.52 11.15
CA ILE A 311 11.60 -22.51 10.63
C ILE A 311 11.88 -23.88 11.26
N GLN A 312 13.15 -24.26 11.36
CA GLN A 312 13.61 -25.51 11.99
C GLN A 312 13.22 -25.58 13.46
N GLU A 313 13.42 -24.52 14.23
CA GLU A 313 13.03 -24.44 15.64
C GLU A 313 11.52 -24.67 15.82
N ARG A 314 10.70 -24.05 14.97
CA ARG A 314 9.25 -24.23 15.01
C ARG A 314 8.85 -25.67 14.72
N VAL A 315 9.48 -26.30 13.72
CA VAL A 315 9.25 -27.74 13.43
C VAL A 315 9.71 -28.62 14.59
N ALA A 316 10.88 -28.34 15.18
CA ALA A 316 11.39 -29.06 16.33
C ALA A 316 10.44 -28.96 17.54
N TYR A 317 9.80 -27.80 17.74
CA TYR A 317 8.77 -27.65 18.77
C TYR A 317 7.54 -28.55 18.49
N TRP A 318 7.05 -28.55 17.25
CA TRP A 318 5.93 -29.42 16.85
C TRP A 318 6.25 -30.92 17.02
N GLN A 319 7.48 -31.34 16.75
CA GLN A 319 7.88 -32.74 16.93
C GLN A 319 8.17 -33.10 18.39
N GLY A 320 9.05 -32.33 19.04
CA GLY A 320 9.57 -32.66 20.36
C GLY A 320 8.59 -32.34 21.50
N HIS A 321 8.03 -31.12 21.52
CA HIS A 321 7.16 -30.68 22.60
C HIS A 321 5.70 -31.09 22.37
N MET A 322 5.22 -30.96 21.13
CA MET A 322 3.83 -31.29 20.79
C MET A 322 3.64 -32.76 20.39
N GLY A 323 4.72 -33.51 20.14
CA GLY A 323 4.68 -34.94 19.86
C GLY A 323 4.13 -35.33 18.49
N PHE A 324 4.12 -34.42 17.51
CA PHE A 324 3.66 -34.74 16.15
C PHE A 324 4.75 -35.43 15.35
N SER A 325 4.40 -36.56 14.72
CA SER A 325 5.27 -37.25 13.78
C SER A 325 5.41 -36.48 12.46
N LEU A 326 6.44 -36.77 11.66
CA LEU A 326 6.59 -36.16 10.33
C LEU A 326 5.36 -36.39 9.42
N PRO A 327 4.79 -37.61 9.31
CA PRO A 327 3.58 -37.82 8.51
C PRO A 327 2.39 -36.98 8.99
N GLU A 328 2.24 -36.81 10.29
CA GLU A 328 1.18 -35.94 10.84
C GLU A 328 1.43 -34.48 10.51
N LEU A 329 2.67 -34.01 10.57
CA LEU A 329 3.01 -32.65 10.14
C LEU A 329 2.74 -32.44 8.65
N HIS A 330 2.93 -33.46 7.80
CA HIS A 330 2.55 -33.38 6.39
C HIS A 330 1.05 -33.16 6.24
N VAL A 331 0.22 -33.90 7.00
CA VAL A 331 -1.24 -33.71 7.00
C VAL A 331 -1.62 -32.30 7.48
N LEU A 332 -0.98 -31.80 8.54
CA LEU A 332 -1.24 -30.46 9.05
C LEU A 332 -0.84 -29.38 8.05
N LEU A 333 0.32 -29.49 7.42
CA LEU A 333 0.82 -28.55 6.41
C LEU A 333 -0.01 -28.58 5.14
N ASP A 334 -0.55 -29.75 4.76
CA ASP A 334 -1.44 -29.83 3.61
C ASP A 334 -2.76 -29.08 3.89
N ARG A 335 -3.33 -29.24 5.08
CA ARG A 335 -4.56 -28.53 5.47
C ARG A 335 -4.34 -27.05 5.77
N LEU A 336 -3.20 -26.70 6.36
CA LEU A 336 -2.83 -25.34 6.74
C LEU A 336 -1.35 -25.06 6.36
N PRO A 337 -1.05 -24.66 5.12
CA PRO A 337 0.33 -24.41 4.67
C PRO A 337 1.08 -23.33 5.48
N ARG A 338 0.33 -22.46 6.16
CA ARG A 338 0.83 -21.41 7.06
C ARG A 338 1.06 -21.88 8.49
N LEU A 339 0.93 -23.18 8.80
CA LEU A 339 1.01 -23.72 10.17
C LEU A 339 2.24 -23.21 10.93
N LEU A 340 3.41 -23.20 10.28
CA LEU A 340 4.67 -22.80 10.91
C LEU A 340 4.82 -21.28 11.04
N LEU A 341 3.81 -20.48 10.69
CA LEU A 341 3.74 -19.05 11.06
C LEU A 341 3.22 -18.85 12.49
N TYR A 342 2.58 -19.86 13.06
CA TYR A 342 1.97 -19.79 14.38
C TYR A 342 2.94 -20.39 15.40
N PRO A 343 3.71 -19.56 16.15
CA PRO A 343 4.66 -20.04 17.16
C PRO A 343 3.87 -20.60 18.35
N VAL A 344 3.51 -21.88 18.29
CA VAL A 344 2.61 -22.52 19.26
C VAL A 344 3.13 -22.44 20.69
N HIS A 345 4.44 -22.29 20.89
CA HIS A 345 5.04 -22.07 22.21
C HIS A 345 4.63 -20.74 22.87
N GLU A 346 4.19 -19.74 22.12
CA GLU A 346 3.74 -18.48 22.69
C GLU A 346 2.44 -18.66 23.48
N ARG A 347 2.34 -17.91 24.60
CA ARG A 347 1.22 -17.96 25.53
C ARG A 347 -0.16 -17.91 24.84
N LYS A 348 -0.33 -17.02 23.85
CA LYS A 348 -1.61 -16.88 23.13
C LYS A 348 -2.10 -18.15 22.44
N TYR A 349 -1.21 -19.04 22.01
CA TYR A 349 -1.60 -20.34 21.44
C TYR A 349 -1.73 -21.41 22.51
N GLN A 350 -0.87 -21.36 23.54
CA GLN A 350 -1.02 -22.23 24.71
C GLN A 350 -2.38 -22.04 25.38
N ASP A 351 -2.88 -20.80 25.49
CA ASP A 351 -4.21 -20.50 26.02
C ASP A 351 -5.32 -21.07 25.13
N LYS A 352 -5.17 -21.02 23.79
CA LYS A 352 -6.11 -21.68 22.86
C LYS A 352 -6.15 -23.20 23.05
N LEU A 353 -4.99 -23.81 23.28
CA LEU A 353 -4.87 -25.25 23.51
C LEU A 353 -5.40 -25.65 24.89
N ALA A 354 -5.15 -24.84 25.92
CA ALA A 354 -5.72 -25.01 27.26
C ALA A 354 -7.25 -24.93 27.19
N PHE A 355 -7.81 -23.98 26.44
CA PHE A 355 -9.25 -23.89 26.22
C PHE A 355 -9.85 -25.16 25.58
N LEU A 356 -9.19 -25.74 24.56
CA LEU A 356 -9.63 -27.02 23.97
C LEU A 356 -9.70 -28.13 25.03
N ARG A 357 -8.65 -28.24 25.84
CA ARG A 357 -8.50 -29.32 26.84
C ARG A 357 -9.44 -29.15 28.02
N GLU A 358 -9.52 -27.94 28.56
CA GLU A 358 -10.15 -27.67 29.86
C GLU A 358 -11.63 -27.34 29.71
N GLU A 359 -11.97 -26.48 28.75
CA GLU A 359 -13.34 -26.01 28.55
C GLU A 359 -14.12 -26.89 27.58
N LEU A 360 -13.52 -27.24 26.45
CA LEU A 360 -14.19 -28.10 25.46
C LEU A 360 -14.00 -29.59 25.74
N ARG A 361 -13.05 -29.97 26.60
CA ARG A 361 -12.68 -31.36 26.91
C ARG A 361 -12.36 -32.18 25.66
N LEU A 362 -11.74 -31.54 24.66
CA LEU A 362 -11.32 -32.15 23.41
C LEU A 362 -9.82 -32.45 23.43
N ALA A 363 -9.43 -33.58 22.84
CA ALA A 363 -8.04 -33.94 22.67
C ALA A 363 -7.36 -33.00 21.65
N GLN A 364 -6.38 -32.22 22.10
CA GLN A 364 -5.70 -31.21 21.28
C GLN A 364 -5.13 -31.80 19.98
N ARG A 365 -4.49 -32.98 20.06
CA ARG A 365 -3.86 -33.62 18.90
C ARG A 365 -4.88 -34.00 17.83
N GLU A 366 -6.01 -34.58 18.21
CA GLU A 366 -7.09 -34.97 17.30
C GLU A 366 -7.76 -33.75 16.65
N VAL A 367 -7.99 -32.70 17.45
CA VAL A 367 -8.53 -31.43 16.95
C VAL A 367 -7.59 -30.79 15.95
N LEU A 368 -6.28 -30.74 16.22
CA LEU A 368 -5.33 -30.12 15.31
C LEU A 368 -5.18 -30.91 14.00
N LEU A 369 -5.19 -32.25 14.04
CA LEU A 369 -5.15 -33.08 12.84
C LEU A 369 -6.40 -32.93 11.96
N SER A 370 -7.57 -32.79 12.58
CA SER A 370 -8.84 -32.65 11.87
C SER A 370 -9.12 -31.20 11.43
N PHE A 371 -8.82 -30.21 12.27
CA PHE A 371 -9.13 -28.81 12.06
C PHE A 371 -7.98 -27.88 12.53
N PRO A 372 -6.82 -27.88 11.85
CA PRO A 372 -5.67 -27.06 12.24
C PRO A 372 -5.95 -25.55 12.17
N ALA A 373 -6.94 -25.16 11.37
CA ALA A 373 -7.43 -23.79 11.27
C ALA A 373 -7.89 -23.22 12.63
N TYR A 374 -8.18 -24.07 13.63
CA TYR A 374 -8.45 -23.65 15.01
C TYR A 374 -7.44 -22.60 15.53
N LEU A 375 -6.15 -22.79 15.25
CA LEU A 375 -5.08 -21.90 15.71
C LEU A 375 -5.15 -20.49 15.10
N THR A 376 -5.86 -20.34 13.97
CA THR A 376 -5.97 -19.08 13.22
C THR A 376 -7.02 -18.14 13.80
N TYR A 377 -8.00 -18.66 14.56
CA TYR A 377 -9.08 -17.87 15.12
C TYR A 377 -8.68 -17.21 16.45
N SER A 378 -9.22 -16.00 16.70
CA SER A 378 -9.05 -15.29 17.97
C SER A 378 -9.73 -16.06 19.10
N LEU A 379 -9.01 -16.29 20.21
CA LEU A 379 -9.59 -16.87 21.42
C LEU A 379 -10.70 -15.97 22.00
N PRO A 380 -10.44 -14.68 22.31
CA PRO A 380 -11.42 -13.80 22.94
C PRO A 380 -12.59 -13.43 22.02
N ASP A 381 -12.37 -13.39 20.70
CA ASP A 381 -13.40 -12.86 19.78
C ASP A 381 -14.15 -13.93 19.00
N ARG A 382 -13.55 -15.09 18.78
CA ARG A 382 -14.13 -16.12 17.89
C ARG A 382 -14.33 -17.45 18.59
N ILE A 383 -13.33 -17.98 19.29
CA ILE A 383 -13.40 -19.33 19.85
C ILE A 383 -14.29 -19.37 21.10
N ALA A 384 -13.92 -18.61 22.13
CA ALA A 384 -14.59 -18.66 23.43
C ALA A 384 -16.06 -18.20 23.38
N PRO A 385 -16.42 -17.04 22.77
CA PRO A 385 -17.82 -16.61 22.72
C PRO A 385 -18.70 -17.59 21.93
N ARG A 386 -18.20 -18.16 20.83
CA ARG A 386 -18.98 -19.11 20.03
C ARG A 386 -19.15 -20.46 20.70
N ALA A 387 -18.14 -20.92 21.44
CA ALA A 387 -18.26 -22.12 22.27
C ALA A 387 -19.35 -21.97 23.32
N ALA A 388 -19.33 -20.84 24.04
CA ALA A 388 -20.34 -20.53 25.05
C ALA A 388 -21.74 -20.35 24.42
N ALA A 389 -21.85 -19.72 23.26
CA ALA A 389 -23.12 -19.50 22.57
C ALA A 389 -23.74 -20.82 22.09
N SER A 390 -22.92 -21.74 21.56
CA SER A 390 -23.38 -23.08 21.18
C SER A 390 -23.95 -23.82 22.39
N ALA A 391 -23.25 -23.79 23.53
CA ALA A 391 -23.76 -24.40 24.75
C ALA A 391 -25.07 -23.75 25.23
N ALA A 392 -25.16 -22.43 25.20
CA ALA A 392 -26.32 -21.68 25.71
C ALA A 392 -27.58 -21.81 24.83
N PHE A 393 -27.44 -21.69 23.51
CA PHE A 393 -28.58 -21.62 22.59
C PHE A 393 -28.87 -22.94 21.86
N ARG A 394 -27.87 -23.81 21.72
CA ARG A 394 -28.02 -25.11 21.03
C ARG A 394 -28.02 -26.30 21.97
N GLY A 395 -27.52 -26.12 23.20
CA GLY A 395 -27.44 -27.20 24.19
C GLY A 395 -26.40 -28.28 23.86
N HIS A 396 -25.48 -28.03 22.93
CA HIS A 396 -24.43 -28.98 22.55
C HIS A 396 -23.09 -28.28 22.30
N PRO A 397 -21.95 -29.02 22.37
CA PRO A 397 -20.63 -28.47 22.06
C PRO A 397 -20.56 -27.86 20.66
N LEU A 398 -19.73 -26.83 20.50
CA LEU A 398 -19.53 -26.15 19.22
C LEU A 398 -18.88 -27.11 18.21
N PRO A 399 -19.52 -27.39 17.06
CA PRO A 399 -18.82 -27.99 15.93
C PRO A 399 -17.78 -26.99 15.42
N LEU A 400 -16.50 -27.34 15.46
CA LEU A 400 -15.39 -26.38 15.27
C LEU A 400 -15.39 -25.73 13.89
N GLU A 401 -15.98 -26.37 12.89
CA GLU A 401 -16.15 -25.82 11.54
C GLU A 401 -17.00 -24.54 11.55
N LYS A 402 -17.87 -24.36 12.55
CA LYS A 402 -18.67 -23.13 12.72
C LYS A 402 -17.86 -21.93 13.19
N LEU A 403 -16.58 -22.10 13.52
CA LEU A 403 -15.65 -20.98 13.70
C LEU A 403 -15.40 -20.23 12.40
N ALA A 404 -15.55 -20.88 11.24
CA ALA A 404 -15.35 -20.27 9.93
C ALA A 404 -16.51 -19.35 9.51
N TYR A 405 -17.69 -19.49 10.13
CA TYR A 405 -18.86 -18.70 9.74
C TYR A 405 -18.63 -17.20 9.99
N GLY A 406 -19.05 -16.36 9.04
CA GLY A 406 -19.28 -14.94 9.29
C GLY A 406 -20.30 -14.73 10.41
N GLU A 407 -20.33 -13.54 11.01
CA GLU A 407 -21.15 -13.29 12.21
C GLU A 407 -22.63 -13.55 11.97
N ALA A 408 -23.18 -13.04 10.88
CA ALA A 408 -24.58 -13.25 10.50
C ALA A 408 -24.91 -14.73 10.25
N ALA A 409 -24.02 -15.49 9.61
CA ALA A 409 -24.22 -16.93 9.38
C ALA A 409 -24.18 -17.71 10.70
N PHE A 410 -23.30 -17.33 11.62
CA PHE A 410 -23.19 -17.96 12.94
C PHE A 410 -24.46 -17.72 13.78
N VAL A 411 -24.95 -16.48 13.84
CA VAL A 411 -26.19 -16.14 14.56
C VAL A 411 -27.40 -16.85 13.96
N ARG A 412 -27.52 -16.89 12.62
CA ARG A 412 -28.58 -17.67 11.94
C ARG A 412 -28.51 -19.15 12.32
N TRP A 413 -27.31 -19.73 12.38
CA TRP A 413 -27.12 -21.12 12.79
C TRP A 413 -27.54 -21.38 14.25
N LEU A 414 -27.29 -20.41 15.15
CA LEU A 414 -27.75 -20.47 16.54
C LEU A 414 -29.28 -20.47 16.66
N LYS A 415 -30.01 -19.94 15.65
CA LYS A 415 -31.46 -19.69 15.65
C LYS A 415 -31.88 -18.67 16.73
N VAL A 416 -31.14 -17.57 16.79
CA VAL A 416 -31.36 -16.46 17.73
C VAL A 416 -31.38 -15.16 16.93
N GLU A 417 -32.15 -14.18 17.39
CA GLU A 417 -32.14 -12.85 16.78
C GLU A 417 -30.79 -12.13 17.04
N PRO A 418 -30.27 -11.35 16.07
CA PRO A 418 -28.97 -10.68 16.22
C PRO A 418 -28.85 -9.80 17.47
N GLU A 419 -29.90 -9.08 17.82
CA GLU A 419 -29.91 -8.20 19.00
C GLU A 419 -29.79 -8.98 20.31
N ASP A 420 -30.45 -10.13 20.39
CA ASP A 420 -30.41 -10.99 21.57
C ASP A 420 -29.05 -11.67 21.73
N TYR A 421 -28.44 -12.08 20.61
CA TYR A 421 -27.07 -12.59 20.63
C TYR A 421 -26.08 -11.51 21.10
N LEU A 422 -26.15 -10.29 20.58
CA LEU A 422 -25.27 -9.19 20.99
C LEU A 422 -25.45 -8.84 22.47
N ARG A 423 -26.70 -8.80 22.95
CA ARG A 423 -26.99 -8.56 24.38
C ARG A 423 -26.42 -9.67 25.25
N TRP A 424 -26.63 -10.93 24.87
CA TRP A 424 -26.11 -12.10 25.58
C TRP A 424 -24.58 -12.10 25.60
N GLU A 425 -23.93 -11.85 24.46
CA GLU A 425 -22.48 -11.83 24.34
C GLU A 425 -21.89 -10.72 25.23
N GLY A 426 -22.49 -9.53 25.22
CA GLY A 426 -22.09 -8.43 26.08
C GLY A 426 -22.18 -8.75 27.58
N GLN A 427 -23.19 -9.51 28.00
CA GLN A 427 -23.32 -10.00 29.38
C GLN A 427 -22.31 -11.10 29.69
N TRP A 428 -22.15 -12.07 28.78
CA TRP A 428 -21.22 -13.18 28.94
C TRP A 428 -19.78 -12.69 29.07
N ARG A 429 -19.36 -11.73 28.24
CA ARG A 429 -18.02 -11.11 28.27
C ARG A 429 -17.73 -10.41 29.61
N LYS A 430 -18.74 -9.84 30.26
CA LYS A 430 -18.61 -9.19 31.58
C LYS A 430 -18.68 -10.17 32.76
N GLY A 431 -19.19 -11.38 32.53
CA GLY A 431 -19.36 -12.41 33.54
C GLY A 431 -18.45 -13.62 33.29
N PRO A 432 -19.00 -14.82 33.01
CA PRO A 432 -18.22 -16.05 32.86
C PRO A 432 -17.13 -16.02 31.78
N GLY A 433 -17.30 -15.20 30.75
CA GLY A 433 -16.35 -15.02 29.66
C GLY A 433 -15.19 -14.09 29.98
N ALA A 434 -15.25 -13.31 31.07
CA ALA A 434 -14.25 -12.28 31.38
C ALA A 434 -12.82 -12.84 31.43
N ARG A 435 -12.62 -14.06 31.95
CA ARG A 435 -11.30 -14.73 32.01
C ARG A 435 -10.69 -15.04 30.64
N TRP A 436 -11.50 -15.14 29.59
CA TRP A 436 -11.06 -15.43 28.23
C TRP A 436 -10.96 -14.18 27.35
N VAL A 437 -11.50 -13.07 27.83
CA VAL A 437 -11.55 -11.77 27.15
C VAL A 437 -10.53 -10.79 27.74
N ALA A 438 -10.09 -11.02 28.98
CA ALA A 438 -9.03 -10.25 29.60
C ALA A 438 -7.66 -10.62 29.00
N VAL A 439 -6.90 -9.58 28.62
CA VAL A 439 -5.50 -9.54 28.17
C VAL A 439 -5.29 -9.58 26.64
N GLU A 440 -5.44 -8.41 26.00
CA GLU A 440 -4.49 -7.96 24.97
C GLU A 440 -3.82 -6.68 25.48
N GLY A 441 -2.73 -6.87 26.20
CA GLY A 441 -1.89 -5.80 26.71
C GLY A 441 -0.44 -6.24 26.68
N ASP A 442 0.07 -6.65 25.52
CA ASP A 442 1.47 -6.40 25.14
C ASP A 442 1.67 -6.60 23.62
N GLY A 443 2.56 -5.81 23.04
CA GLY A 443 2.53 -5.38 21.64
C GLY A 443 2.76 -6.43 20.54
N SER A 444 1.92 -6.37 19.50
CA SER A 444 2.38 -6.38 18.11
C SER A 444 1.32 -5.70 17.24
N ALA A 445 1.60 -4.46 16.82
CA ALA A 445 0.67 -3.58 16.12
C ALA A 445 0.35 -3.98 14.66
N GLU A 446 0.68 -5.19 14.23
CA GLU A 446 0.48 -5.63 12.83
C GLU A 446 -0.77 -6.51 12.63
N GLY A 447 -1.42 -7.00 13.69
CA GLY A 447 -2.67 -7.76 13.59
C GLY A 447 -3.95 -6.91 13.76
N ALA A 448 -3.86 -5.77 14.42
CA ALA A 448 -5.03 -4.96 14.81
C ALA A 448 -5.58 -4.07 13.68
N ALA A 449 -4.78 -3.76 12.65
CA ALA A 449 -5.21 -2.89 11.55
C ALA A 449 -6.26 -3.53 10.62
N ALA A 450 -6.44 -4.85 10.66
CA ALA A 450 -7.46 -5.54 9.88
C ALA A 450 -8.81 -5.70 10.63
N ALA A 451 -8.86 -5.51 11.96
CA ALA A 451 -10.03 -5.84 12.77
C ALA A 451 -10.87 -4.63 13.22
N VAL A 452 -10.35 -3.41 13.05
CA VAL A 452 -11.00 -2.17 13.53
C VAL A 452 -11.64 -1.36 12.38
N GLY A 453 -11.24 -1.59 11.12
CA GLY A 453 -11.71 -0.82 9.97
C GLY A 453 -13.11 -1.15 9.43
N GLU A 454 -13.70 -2.29 9.80
CA GLU A 454 -14.99 -2.76 9.24
C GLU A 454 -16.15 -2.75 10.25
N ARG A 455 -15.93 -2.33 11.51
CA ARG A 455 -16.97 -2.42 12.55
C ARG A 455 -18.02 -1.30 12.52
N SER A 456 -18.00 -0.37 11.56
CA SER A 456 -18.98 0.73 11.53
C SER A 456 -19.46 1.21 10.16
N ALA A 457 -19.33 0.45 9.07
CA ALA A 457 -19.93 0.85 7.80
C ALA A 457 -20.40 -0.34 6.96
N GLY A 458 -21.70 -0.35 6.64
CA GLY A 458 -22.25 -1.10 5.49
C GLY A 458 -22.61 -2.55 5.77
N TRP A 459 -23.82 -2.78 6.28
CA TRP A 459 -24.50 -4.06 6.09
C TRP A 459 -24.93 -4.15 4.63
N ASP A 460 -24.05 -4.67 3.76
CA ASP A 460 -24.45 -5.04 2.40
C ASP A 460 -23.88 -6.40 1.99
N LYS A 461 -24.78 -7.15 1.35
CA LYS A 461 -24.67 -8.55 0.93
C LYS A 461 -23.45 -8.80 0.03
N ALA A 462 -22.52 -9.64 0.47
CA ALA A 462 -21.78 -10.58 -0.37
C ALA A 462 -20.82 -11.39 0.49
N GLU A 463 -21.26 -12.55 0.99
CA GLU A 463 -20.40 -13.69 1.33
C GLU A 463 -21.31 -14.87 1.69
N GLU A 464 -21.96 -15.40 0.65
CA GLU A 464 -22.73 -16.63 0.71
C GLU A 464 -22.09 -17.57 -0.31
N GLU A 465 -20.95 -18.16 0.06
CA GLU A 465 -20.39 -19.40 -0.50
C GLU A 465 -19.13 -19.77 0.30
N LEU A 466 -19.31 -20.62 1.32
CA LEU A 466 -18.38 -21.65 1.81
C LEU A 466 -19.07 -22.54 2.86
#